data_AF-A0AAW2UBN4-F1
#
_entry.id   AF-A0AAW2UBN4-F1
#
_cell.length_a   1.000
_cell.length_b   1.000
_cell.length_c   1.000
_cell.angle_alpha   90.00
_cell.angle_beta   90.00
_cell.angle_gamma   90.00
#
_symmetry.space_group_name_H-M   'P 1'
#
loop_
_entity.id
_entity.type
_entity.pdbx_description
1 polymer ?
#
loop_
_entity_poly.entity_id
_entity_poly.type
_entity_poly.pdbx_seq_one_letter_code
_entity_poly.pdbx_strand_id
1 'polypeptide(L)'
;MGTITYDIEIPSSIPAAKMFKAVVLDADTLIPNIMPQAIKNVEILEGDGGVGTVKIIHFGEGSHYTIVEGDALAGVLESITYHVKIVATEDGGCICKNRSIYYTKGDVEINEEKIKEGKEKAMQMLKAIEAYLQANA
;
A
#
# COMPACT_ATOMS: atom_id res chain seq x y z
N MET A 1 -19.24 8.61 -13.82
CA MET A 1 -18.39 7.82 -12.90
C MET A 1 -17.03 7.79 -13.54
N GLY A 2 -16.09 8.55 -12.99
CA GLY A 2 -14.72 8.60 -13.46
C GLY A 2 -13.93 7.40 -12.97
N THR A 3 -12.94 6.98 -13.77
CA THR A 3 -11.93 6.00 -13.37
C THR A 3 -10.58 6.60 -13.69
N ILE A 4 -9.71 6.63 -12.69
CA ILE A 4 -8.36 7.16 -12.85
C ILE A 4 -7.37 6.07 -12.44
N THR A 5 -6.43 5.75 -13.33
CA THR A 5 -5.47 4.65 -13.12
C THR A 5 -4.05 5.18 -13.11
N TYR A 6 -3.27 4.74 -12.12
CA TYR A 6 -1.84 5.01 -12.03
C TYR A 6 -1.07 3.72 -11.83
N ASP A 7 0.02 3.58 -12.60
CA ASP A 7 0.95 2.48 -12.49
C ASP A 7 2.28 2.99 -11.93
N ILE A 8 2.82 2.27 -10.94
CA ILE A 8 4.17 2.50 -10.42
C ILE A 8 4.96 1.21 -10.48
N GLU A 9 6.23 1.33 -10.86
CA GLU A 9 7.20 0.24 -10.82
C GLU A 9 8.37 0.69 -9.95
N ILE A 10 8.71 -0.12 -8.94
CA ILE A 10 9.81 0.16 -8.02
C ILE A 10 10.76 -1.04 -8.05
N PRO A 11 12.00 -0.88 -8.56
CA PRO A 11 13.01 -1.94 -8.53
C PRO A 11 13.55 -2.13 -7.11
N SER A 12 13.89 -3.37 -6.79
CA SER A 12 14.44 -3.79 -5.51
C SER A 12 15.53 -4.84 -5.71
N SER A 13 16.57 -4.79 -4.88
CA SER A 13 17.57 -5.87 -4.81
C SER A 13 17.08 -7.08 -4.00
N ILE A 14 15.91 -6.98 -3.35
CA ILE A 14 15.36 -8.08 -2.56
C ILE A 14 14.76 -9.15 -3.48
N PRO A 15 15.02 -10.45 -3.23
CA PRO A 15 14.39 -11.54 -3.97
C PRO A 15 12.87 -11.49 -3.92
N ALA A 16 12.22 -11.74 -5.06
CA ALA A 16 10.76 -11.62 -5.21
C ALA A 16 9.94 -12.37 -4.14
N ALA A 17 10.35 -13.57 -3.75
CA ALA A 17 9.65 -14.35 -2.73
C ALA A 17 9.71 -13.70 -1.33
N LYS A 18 10.88 -13.16 -0.94
CA LYS A 18 11.04 -12.44 0.33
C LYS A 18 10.20 -11.15 0.32
N MET A 19 10.24 -10.42 -0.79
CA MET A 19 9.46 -9.19 -0.94
C MET A 19 7.95 -9.47 -0.91
N PHE A 20 7.48 -10.53 -1.59
CA PHE A 20 6.06 -10.90 -1.60
C PHE A 20 5.56 -11.27 -0.21
N LYS A 21 6.34 -12.04 0.53
CA LYS A 21 6.01 -12.35 1.92
C LYS A 21 5.87 -11.07 2.76
N ALA A 22 6.82 -10.15 2.67
CA ALA A 22 6.82 -8.94 3.48
C ALA A 22 5.71 -7.93 3.11
N VAL A 23 5.48 -7.71 1.81
CA VAL A 23 4.55 -6.67 1.31
C VAL A 23 3.11 -7.16 1.19
N VAL A 24 2.88 -8.45 0.96
CA VAL A 24 1.54 -9.00 0.69
C VAL A 24 1.03 -9.86 1.84
N LEU A 25 1.87 -10.75 2.39
CA LEU A 25 1.42 -11.72 3.38
C LEU A 25 1.54 -11.19 4.82
N ASP A 26 2.65 -10.52 5.12
CA ASP A 26 3.01 -10.15 6.48
C ASP A 26 2.84 -8.65 6.78
N ALA A 27 2.41 -7.85 5.79
CA ALA A 27 2.36 -6.39 5.88
C ALA A 27 1.62 -5.87 7.13
N ASP A 28 0.53 -6.54 7.50
CA ASP A 28 -0.31 -6.16 8.65
C ASP A 28 0.39 -6.32 10.00
N THR A 29 1.46 -7.12 10.05
CA THR A 29 2.29 -7.30 11.25
C THR A 29 3.62 -6.56 11.12
N LEU A 30 4.18 -6.52 9.91
CA LEU A 30 5.46 -5.89 9.66
C LEU A 30 5.38 -4.37 9.75
N ILE A 31 4.44 -3.75 9.02
CA ILE A 31 4.37 -2.28 8.91
C ILE A 31 4.15 -1.62 10.29
N PRO A 32 3.27 -2.11 11.18
CA PRO A 32 3.14 -1.53 12.52
C PRO A 32 4.43 -1.52 13.34
N ASN A 33 5.30 -2.52 13.14
CA ASN A 33 6.56 -2.60 13.85
C ASN A 33 7.63 -1.67 13.30
N ILE A 34 7.71 -1.51 11.96
CA ILE A 34 8.79 -0.73 11.32
C ILE A 34 8.39 0.71 10.98
N MET A 35 7.09 0.99 10.87
CA MET A 35 6.52 2.29 10.57
C MET A 35 5.22 2.55 11.39
N PRO A 36 5.30 2.57 12.73
CA PRO A 36 4.14 2.80 13.60
C PRO A 36 3.43 4.15 13.35
N GLN A 37 4.16 5.13 12.80
CA GLN A 37 3.62 6.42 12.38
C GLN A 37 2.71 6.31 11.15
N ALA A 38 2.89 5.29 10.31
CA ALA A 38 2.06 5.04 9.14
C ALA A 38 0.85 4.16 9.53
N ILE A 39 1.12 2.98 10.09
CA ILE A 39 0.09 2.09 10.61
C ILE A 39 0.45 1.79 12.05
N LYS A 40 -0.44 2.09 12.99
CA LYS A 40 -0.24 1.82 14.41
C LYS A 40 -0.59 0.38 14.78
N ASN A 41 -1.67 -0.15 14.21
CA ASN A 41 -2.17 -1.50 14.49
C ASN A 41 -3.06 -2.00 13.35
N VAL A 42 -3.19 -3.32 13.20
CA VAL A 42 -4.18 -3.96 12.33
C VAL A 42 -4.94 -5.01 13.13
N GLU A 43 -6.26 -4.94 13.14
CA GLU A 43 -7.15 -5.85 13.87
C GLU A 43 -8.01 -6.63 12.87
N ILE A 44 -8.09 -7.95 13.02
CA ILE A 44 -9.03 -8.77 12.25
C ILE A 44 -10.37 -8.74 12.98
N LEU A 45 -11.41 -8.22 12.32
CA LEU A 45 -12.79 -8.24 12.84
C LEU A 45 -13.47 -9.58 12.55
N GLU A 46 -13.25 -10.10 11.35
CA GLU A 46 -13.88 -11.33 10.86
C GLU A 46 -12.87 -12.10 9.99
N GLY A 47 -12.89 -13.44 10.08
CA GLY A 47 -12.00 -14.32 9.31
C GLY A 47 -10.70 -14.69 10.02
N ASP A 48 -9.78 -15.28 9.27
CA ASP A 48 -8.53 -15.91 9.77
C ASP A 48 -7.26 -15.32 9.14
N GLY A 49 -7.39 -14.26 8.34
CA GLY A 49 -6.31 -13.70 7.54
C GLY A 49 -6.34 -14.13 6.07
N GLY A 50 -7.15 -15.13 5.71
CA GLY A 50 -7.37 -15.61 4.35
C GLY A 50 -8.51 -14.90 3.60
N VAL A 51 -9.03 -15.55 2.56
CA VAL A 51 -10.12 -15.02 1.72
C VAL A 51 -11.37 -14.76 2.56
N GLY A 52 -11.93 -13.55 2.44
CA GLY A 52 -13.12 -13.14 3.20
C GLY A 52 -12.83 -12.43 4.53
N THR A 53 -11.55 -12.27 4.90
CA THR A 53 -11.17 -11.57 6.13
C THR A 53 -11.51 -10.08 6.06
N VAL A 54 -12.07 -9.53 7.15
CA VAL A 54 -12.31 -8.10 7.36
C VAL A 54 -11.34 -7.57 8.40
N LYS A 55 -10.62 -6.49 8.08
CA LYS A 55 -9.60 -5.88 8.95
C LYS A 55 -9.90 -4.41 9.23
N ILE A 56 -9.69 -3.97 10.47
CA ILE A 56 -9.52 -2.56 10.82
C ILE A 56 -8.03 -2.25 10.78
N ILE A 57 -7.67 -1.19 10.04
CA ILE A 57 -6.30 -0.64 10.05
C ILE A 57 -6.34 0.65 10.85
N HIS A 58 -5.65 0.65 11.99
CA HIS A 58 -5.44 1.85 12.79
C HIS A 58 -4.24 2.60 12.26
N PHE A 59 -4.47 3.74 11.62
CA PHE A 59 -3.41 4.60 11.11
C PHE A 59 -2.67 5.31 12.25
N GLY A 60 -1.36 5.52 12.08
CA GLY A 60 -0.55 6.30 13.01
C GLY A 60 -0.70 7.81 12.79
N GLU A 61 -0.17 8.62 13.69
CA GLU A 61 -0.29 10.09 13.65
C GLU A 61 0.37 10.75 12.41
N GLY A 62 1.27 10.03 11.71
CA GLY A 62 1.88 10.48 10.45
C GLY A 62 1.01 10.22 9.21
N SER A 63 -0.09 9.48 9.37
CA SER A 63 -1.06 9.19 8.32
C SER A 63 -2.23 10.18 8.39
N HIS A 64 -2.00 11.42 7.98
CA HIS A 64 -3.03 12.47 7.89
C HIS A 64 -4.12 12.21 6.81
N TYR A 65 -4.29 10.97 6.35
CA TYR A 65 -5.19 10.58 5.27
C TYR A 65 -5.92 9.30 5.69
N THR A 66 -7.13 9.43 6.21
CA THR A 66 -7.96 8.28 6.56
C THR A 66 -8.56 7.71 5.27
N ILE A 67 -8.24 6.46 4.93
CA ILE A 67 -8.86 5.74 3.79
C ILE A 67 -10.13 4.98 4.22
N VAL A 68 -10.62 5.22 5.42
CA VAL A 68 -11.94 4.74 5.88
C VAL A 68 -12.70 5.94 6.42
N GLU A 69 -13.66 6.43 5.64
CA GLU A 69 -14.61 7.52 5.94
C GLU A 69 -14.06 8.90 6.39
N GLY A 70 -12.75 9.11 6.50
CA GLY A 70 -12.18 10.37 7.03
C GLY A 70 -11.17 11.06 6.11
N ASP A 71 -11.63 11.95 5.25
CA ASP A 71 -10.92 13.15 4.76
C ASP A 71 -9.42 12.99 4.38
N ALA A 72 -9.08 12.70 3.12
CA ALA A 72 -8.81 13.75 2.13
C ALA A 72 -9.47 13.51 0.75
N LEU A 73 -10.21 12.40 0.64
CA LEU A 73 -10.95 11.94 -0.55
C LEU A 73 -12.42 11.60 -0.21
N ALA A 74 -12.80 11.76 1.06
CA ALA A 74 -14.16 11.56 1.56
C ALA A 74 -15.09 12.57 0.88
N GLY A 75 -15.88 12.09 -0.10
CA GLY A 75 -16.76 12.91 -0.93
C GLY A 75 -16.47 12.82 -2.43
N VAL A 76 -15.26 12.42 -2.81
CA VAL A 76 -14.84 12.30 -4.23
C VAL A 76 -14.66 10.85 -4.66
N LEU A 77 -14.27 9.94 -3.76
CA LEU A 77 -14.06 8.53 -4.10
C LEU A 77 -15.20 7.62 -3.65
N GLU A 78 -15.51 6.64 -4.50
CA GLU A 78 -16.35 5.48 -4.20
C GLU A 78 -15.50 4.32 -3.69
N SER A 79 -14.36 4.05 -4.35
CA SER A 79 -13.43 3.00 -3.93
C SER A 79 -12.05 3.22 -4.54
N ILE A 80 -11.05 2.51 -3.99
CA ILE A 80 -9.72 2.39 -4.57
C ILE A 80 -9.41 0.91 -4.69
N THR A 81 -8.93 0.48 -5.86
CA THR A 81 -8.42 -0.88 -6.08
C THR A 81 -6.93 -0.83 -6.28
N TYR A 82 -6.20 -1.66 -5.54
CA TYR A 82 -4.76 -1.84 -5.69
C TYR A 82 -4.46 -3.20 -6.30
N HIS A 83 -3.72 -3.25 -7.40
CA HIS A 83 -3.12 -4.49 -7.89
C HIS A 83 -1.63 -4.47 -7.59
N VAL A 84 -1.18 -5.38 -6.73
CA VAL A 84 0.25 -5.56 -6.44
C VAL A 84 0.75 -6.79 -7.19
N LYS A 85 1.84 -6.63 -7.93
CA LYS A 85 2.55 -7.72 -8.61
C LYS A 85 4.04 -7.59 -8.35
N ILE A 86 4.67 -8.67 -7.93
CA ILE A 86 6.12 -8.72 -7.71
C ILE A 86 6.71 -9.66 -8.75
N VAL A 87 7.69 -9.16 -9.51
CA VAL A 87 8.31 -9.88 -10.62
C VAL A 87 9.79 -10.05 -10.33
N ALA A 88 10.31 -11.28 -10.37
CA ALA A 88 11.74 -11.52 -10.22
C ALA A 88 12.54 -10.94 -11.39
N THR A 89 13.75 -10.46 -11.11
CA THR A 89 14.72 -9.99 -12.11
C THR A 89 15.88 -10.98 -12.24
N GLU A 90 16.59 -10.94 -13.37
CA GLU A 90 17.70 -11.87 -13.66
C GLU A 90 18.88 -11.71 -12.68
N ASP A 91 19.05 -10.51 -12.12
CA ASP A 91 20.08 -10.18 -11.12
C ASP A 91 19.75 -10.65 -9.69
N GLY A 92 18.65 -11.40 -9.52
CA GLY A 92 18.22 -11.96 -8.23
C GLY A 92 17.36 -11.03 -7.38
N GLY A 93 17.07 -9.82 -7.86
CA GLY A 93 16.15 -8.87 -7.23
C GLY A 93 14.69 -9.05 -7.64
N CYS A 94 13.91 -7.97 -7.55
CA CYS A 94 12.55 -7.92 -8.08
C CYS A 94 12.10 -6.51 -8.50
N ILE A 95 11.03 -6.46 -9.29
CA ILE A 95 10.27 -5.24 -9.60
C ILE A 95 8.92 -5.35 -8.91
N CYS A 96 8.65 -4.42 -8.00
CA CYS A 96 7.35 -4.23 -7.37
C CYS A 96 6.48 -3.33 -8.26
N LYS A 97 5.44 -3.91 -8.85
CA LYS A 97 4.45 -3.18 -9.65
C LYS A 97 3.20 -2.96 -8.81
N ASN A 98 2.77 -1.72 -8.70
CA ASN A 98 1.49 -1.37 -8.08
C ASN A 98 0.65 -0.57 -9.09
N ARG A 99 -0.55 -1.06 -9.35
CA ARG A 99 -1.59 -0.32 -10.04
C ARG A 99 -2.59 0.18 -9.01
N SER A 100 -2.83 1.48 -9.00
CA SER A 100 -3.87 2.11 -8.20
C SER A 100 -4.99 2.58 -9.13
N ILE A 101 -6.21 2.08 -8.90
CA ILE A 101 -7.42 2.43 -9.66
C ILE A 101 -8.36 3.17 -8.72
N TYR A 102 -8.61 4.44 -8.99
CA TYR A 102 -9.47 5.31 -8.21
C TYR A 102 -10.83 5.42 -8.92
N TYR A 103 -11.89 5.02 -8.23
CA TYR A 103 -13.26 5.15 -8.70
C TYR A 103 -13.87 6.39 -8.05
N THR A 104 -14.25 7.39 -8.86
CA THR A 104 -14.76 8.68 -8.36
C THR A 104 -16.28 8.76 -8.41
N LYS A 105 -16.86 9.49 -7.44
CA LYS A 105 -18.26 9.92 -7.44
C LYS A 105 -18.43 10.98 -8.52
N GLY A 106 -19.20 10.67 -9.57
CA GLY A 106 -19.36 11.56 -10.71
C GLY A 106 -18.09 11.67 -11.57
N ASP A 107 -17.93 12.79 -12.29
CA ASP A 107 -16.81 13.01 -13.21
C ASP A 107 -15.82 14.03 -12.61
N VAL A 108 -15.37 13.74 -11.39
CA VAL A 108 -14.42 14.59 -10.65
C VAL A 108 -12.98 14.22 -11.04
N GLU A 109 -12.17 15.22 -11.35
CA GLU A 109 -10.73 15.08 -11.51
C GLU A 109 -10.02 15.00 -10.15
N ILE A 110 -9.12 14.03 -10.00
CA ILE A 110 -8.23 13.97 -8.83
C ILE A 110 -7.02 14.86 -9.12
N ASN A 111 -6.71 15.77 -8.19
CA ASN A 111 -5.52 16.62 -8.27
C ASN A 111 -4.24 15.76 -8.37
N GLU A 112 -3.41 16.01 -9.40
CA GLU A 112 -2.11 15.36 -9.62
C GLU A 112 -1.19 15.40 -8.40
N GLU A 113 -1.26 16.46 -7.59
CA GLU A 113 -0.48 16.60 -6.36
C GLU A 113 -0.85 15.51 -5.34
N LYS A 114 -2.14 15.22 -5.15
CA LYS A 114 -2.60 14.16 -4.24
C LYS A 114 -2.14 12.77 -4.71
N ILE A 115 -2.06 12.56 -6.03
CA ILE A 115 -1.56 11.31 -6.62
C ILE A 115 -0.06 11.17 -6.37
N LYS A 116 0.69 12.26 -6.57
CA LYS A 116 2.13 12.30 -6.29
C LYS A 116 2.43 11.99 -4.83
N GLU A 117 1.68 12.58 -3.90
CA GLU A 117 1.78 12.30 -2.46
C GLU A 117 1.53 10.81 -2.16
N GLY A 118 0.48 10.23 -2.76
CA GLY A 118 0.19 8.80 -2.62
C GLY A 118 1.34 7.92 -3.09
N LYS A 119 1.94 8.26 -4.24
CA LYS A 119 3.11 7.56 -4.79
C LYS A 119 4.34 7.69 -3.89
N GLU A 120 4.62 8.87 -3.36
CA GLU A 120 5.75 9.10 -2.47
C GLU A 120 5.62 8.29 -1.18
N LYS A 121 4.42 8.23 -0.60
CA LYS A 121 4.13 7.40 0.59
C LYS A 121 4.31 5.91 0.31
N ALA A 122 3.78 5.41 -0.82
CA ALA A 122 3.97 4.02 -1.22
C ALA A 122 5.46 3.67 -1.38
N MET A 123 6.25 4.57 -1.96
CA MET A 123 7.69 4.40 -2.09
C MET A 123 8.41 4.42 -0.74
N GLN A 124 8.05 5.32 0.17
CA GLN A 124 8.61 5.37 1.52
C GLN A 124 8.33 4.08 2.29
N MET A 125 7.11 3.56 2.19
CA MET A 125 6.73 2.30 2.82
C MET A 125 7.54 1.12 2.26
N LEU A 126 7.67 1.02 0.93
CA LEU A 126 8.45 -0.06 0.34
C LEU A 126 9.93 0.02 0.74
N LYS A 127 10.52 1.22 0.77
CA LYS A 127 11.92 1.43 1.22
C LYS A 127 12.13 1.03 2.68
N ALA A 128 11.16 1.28 3.56
CA ALA A 128 11.24 0.85 4.95
C ALA A 128 11.22 -0.67 5.07
N ILE A 129 10.35 -1.34 4.30
CA ILE A 129 10.30 -2.81 4.23
C ILE A 129 11.63 -3.36 3.69
N GLU A 130 12.18 -2.78 2.61
CA GLU A 130 13.48 -3.16 2.07
C GLU A 130 14.60 -3.05 3.10
N ALA A 131 14.71 -1.89 3.77
CA ALA A 131 15.73 -1.66 4.79
C ALA A 131 15.62 -2.68 5.93
N TYR A 132 14.40 -3.00 6.37
CA TYR A 132 14.17 -4.05 7.36
C TYR A 132 14.65 -5.43 6.87
N LEU A 133 14.29 -5.82 5.65
CA LEU A 133 14.69 -7.11 5.09
C LEU A 133 16.20 -7.22 4.87
N GLN A 134 16.87 -6.11 4.53
CA GLN A 134 18.34 -6.08 4.40
C GLN A 134 19.04 -6.22 5.75
N ALA A 135 18.51 -5.59 6.79
CA ALA A 135 19.10 -5.64 8.13
C ALA A 135 18.88 -6.98 8.85
N ASN A 136 17.90 -7.78 8.40
CA ASN A 136 17.48 -9.04 9.05
C ASN A 136 17.57 -10.24 8.08
N ALA A 137 18.52 -10.19 7.13
CA ALA A 137 18.63 -11.11 5.99
C ALA A 137 19.17 -12.51 6.33
#